data_AF-A0A2T5RMF9-F1
#
_entry.id   AF-A0A2T5RMF9-F1
#
_cell.length_a   1.000
_cell.length_b   1.000
_cell.length_c   1.000
_cell.angle_alpha   90.00
_cell.angle_beta   90.00
_cell.angle_gamma   90.00
#
_symmetry.space_group_name_H-M   'P 1'
#
loop_
_entity.id
_entity.type
_entity.pdbx_description
1 polymer ?
#
loop_
_entity_poly.entity_id
_entity_poly.type
_entity_poly.pdbx_seq_one_letter_code
_entity_poly.pdbx_strand_id
1 'polypeptide(L)'
;MFSLTENQKKLILAFFIAVLLWGYASNQTANVLNYGEEQAASFLLDIEVRNLPEEYQLESMSVERAVVRIDYVSYFSKINRSDLNAYVDLRNVDPGDNMKIIEVELPSSARLLGVDPGYILVKVTAEEN
;
A
#
# COMPACT_ATOMS: atom_id res chain seq x y z
N MET A 1 18.69 -21.71 53.72
CA MET A 1 19.11 -20.50 52.97
C MET A 1 19.94 -20.95 51.78
N PHE A 2 19.38 -20.92 50.56
CA PHE A 2 20.12 -21.32 49.36
C PHE A 2 21.03 -20.17 48.94
N SER A 3 22.34 -20.33 49.13
CA SER A 3 23.36 -19.43 48.60
C SER A 3 23.63 -19.80 47.16
N LEU A 4 23.35 -18.90 46.22
CA LEU A 4 23.70 -19.06 44.82
C LEU A 4 25.23 -19.07 44.68
N THR A 5 25.76 -20.04 43.94
CA THR A 5 27.19 -20.08 43.59
C THR A 5 27.53 -18.89 42.68
N GLU A 6 28.79 -18.44 42.68
CA GLU A 6 29.22 -17.26 41.92
C GLU A 6 28.89 -17.36 40.43
N ASN A 7 28.97 -18.57 39.86
CA ASN A 7 28.61 -18.85 38.47
C ASN A 7 27.12 -18.67 38.20
N GLN A 8 26.25 -19.07 39.12
CA GLN A 8 24.81 -18.86 38.98
C GLN A 8 24.43 -17.37 39.02
N LYS A 9 25.14 -16.57 39.84
CA LYS A 9 24.94 -15.11 39.86
C LYS A 9 25.32 -14.46 38.53
N LYS A 10 26.44 -14.88 37.92
CA LYS A 10 26.89 -14.40 36.60
C LYS A 10 25.89 -14.77 35.50
N LEU A 11 25.34 -15.99 35.52
CA LEU A 11 24.31 -16.43 34.57
C LEU A 11 23.01 -15.63 34.68
N ILE A 12 22.54 -15.36 35.91
CA ILE A 12 21.33 -14.55 36.14
C ILE A 12 21.54 -13.12 35.64
N LEU A 13 22.70 -12.52 35.93
CA LEU A 13 23.04 -11.18 35.43
C LEU A 13 23.09 -11.13 33.90
N ALA A 14 23.74 -12.12 33.27
CA ALA A 14 23.81 -12.22 31.82
C ALA A 14 22.42 -12.38 31.19
N PHE A 15 21.55 -13.20 31.79
CA PHE A 15 20.17 -13.36 31.34
C PHE A 15 19.38 -12.05 31.46
N PHE A 16 19.52 -11.34 32.57
CA PHE A 16 18.85 -10.06 32.78
C PHE A 16 19.27 -9.01 31.76
N ILE A 17 20.59 -8.91 31.50
CA ILE A 17 21.13 -8.03 30.46
C ILE A 17 20.61 -8.45 29.08
N ALA A 18 20.55 -9.75 28.78
CA ALA A 18 20.02 -10.25 27.52
C ALA A 18 18.54 -9.89 27.34
N VAL A 19 17.71 -10.01 28.37
CA VAL A 19 16.29 -9.61 28.33
C VAL A 19 16.15 -8.10 28.14
N LEU A 20 16.97 -7.28 28.81
CA LEU A 20 16.97 -5.83 28.63
C LEU A 20 17.39 -5.42 27.22
N LEU A 21 18.47 -6.01 26.70
CA LEU A 21 18.95 -5.74 25.34
C LEU A 21 17.97 -6.26 24.30
N TRP A 22 17.35 -7.42 24.51
CA TRP A 22 16.31 -7.95 23.63
C TRP A 22 15.07 -7.05 23.64
N GLY A 23 14.63 -6.58 24.81
CA GLY A 23 13.53 -5.62 24.91
C GLY A 23 13.85 -4.29 24.22
N TYR A 24 15.05 -3.75 24.43
CA TYR A 24 15.50 -2.51 23.79
C TYR A 24 15.63 -2.64 22.28
N ALA A 25 16.29 -3.69 21.79
CA ALA A 25 16.42 -3.97 20.37
C ALA A 25 15.07 -4.29 19.72
N SER A 26 14.22 -5.08 20.39
CA SER A 26 12.87 -5.36 19.91
C SER A 26 12.00 -4.10 19.87
N ASN A 27 12.22 -3.11 20.73
CA ASN A 27 11.53 -1.82 20.63
C ASN A 27 12.04 -0.94 19.46
N GLN A 28 13.27 -1.16 18.99
CA GLN A 28 13.76 -0.53 17.75
C GLN A 28 13.24 -1.24 16.49
N THR A 29 13.06 -2.56 16.53
CA THR A 29 12.60 -3.34 15.37
C THR A 29 11.09 -3.46 15.28
N ALA A 30 10.40 -3.45 16.41
CA ALA A 30 8.95 -3.52 16.47
C ALA A 30 8.44 -2.08 16.63
N ASN A 31 7.72 -1.62 15.61
CA ASN A 31 6.93 -0.37 15.55
C ASN A 31 5.82 -0.29 16.64
N VAL A 32 6.03 -0.87 17.82
CA VAL A 32 5.05 -1.07 18.89
C VAL A 32 4.72 0.24 19.61
N LEU A 33 5.56 1.28 19.48
CA LEU A 33 5.30 2.62 20.01
C LEU A 33 5.04 3.67 18.92
N ASN A 34 4.83 3.26 17.66
CA ASN A 34 4.51 4.16 16.55
C ASN A 34 3.00 4.41 16.40
N TYR A 35 2.34 4.75 17.52
CA TYR A 35 0.90 5.01 17.58
C TYR A 35 0.46 6.35 16.96
N GLY A 36 1.39 7.13 16.39
CA GLY A 36 1.10 8.44 15.80
C GLY A 36 1.95 8.83 14.59
N GLU A 37 2.77 7.91 14.05
CA GLU A 37 3.53 8.20 12.83
C GLU A 37 2.71 7.84 11.59
N GLU A 38 2.62 8.80 10.68
CA GLU A 38 2.20 8.68 9.28
C GLU A 38 2.74 7.37 8.69
N GLN A 39 1.85 6.40 8.45
CA GLN A 39 2.24 5.12 7.88
C GLN A 39 2.14 5.21 6.36
N ALA A 40 3.29 5.25 5.69
CA ALA A 40 3.33 5.11 4.24
C ALA A 40 3.10 3.64 3.86
N ALA A 41 1.92 3.33 3.32
CA ALA A 41 1.60 2.01 2.79
C ALA A 41 1.59 2.03 1.26
N SER A 42 2.02 0.93 0.65
CA SER A 42 2.00 0.72 -0.79
C SER A 42 1.14 -0.48 -1.13
N PHE A 43 0.17 -0.29 -2.01
CA PHE A 43 -0.76 -1.33 -2.45
C PHE A 43 -0.64 -1.53 -3.96
N LEU A 44 -0.62 -2.79 -4.39
CA LEU A 44 -0.72 -3.14 -5.81
C LEU A 44 -2.20 -3.34 -6.14
N LEU A 45 -2.75 -2.44 -6.94
CA LEU A 45 -4.16 -2.43 -7.34
C LEU A 45 -4.30 -2.78 -8.82
N ASP A 46 -5.38 -3.48 -9.15
CA ASP A 46 -5.80 -3.72 -10.53
C ASP A 46 -6.49 -2.45 -11.03
N ILE A 47 -6.20 -2.04 -12.27
CA ILE A 47 -6.73 -0.81 -12.85
C ILE A 47 -8.07 -1.13 -13.50
N GLU A 48 -9.15 -0.58 -12.96
CA GLU A 48 -10.48 -0.70 -13.54
C GLU A 48 -10.66 0.26 -14.71
N VAL A 49 -11.30 -0.20 -15.77
CA VAL A 49 -11.73 0.66 -16.87
C VAL A 49 -13.17 1.09 -16.63
N ARG A 50 -13.41 2.40 -16.61
CA ARG A 50 -14.74 2.97 -16.36
C ARG A 50 -15.17 3.90 -17.49
N ASN A 51 -16.49 3.96 -17.70
CA ASN A 51 -17.15 4.86 -18.65
C ASN A 51 -16.67 4.73 -20.11
N LEU A 52 -16.39 3.52 -20.57
CA LEU A 52 -16.17 3.26 -21.99
C LEU A 52 -17.52 3.42 -22.73
N PRO A 53 -17.61 4.24 -23.80
CA PRO A 53 -18.80 4.32 -24.64
C PRO A 53 -19.17 2.96 -25.24
N GLU A 54 -20.47 2.65 -25.33
CA GLU A 54 -20.96 1.36 -25.85
C GLU A 54 -20.53 1.11 -27.31
N GLU A 55 -20.32 2.15 -28.10
CA GLU A 55 -19.83 2.03 -29.48
C GLU A 55 -18.36 1.60 -29.61
N TYR A 56 -17.65 1.46 -28.49
CA TYR A 56 -16.23 1.16 -28.43
C TYR A 56 -15.91 -0.06 -27.58
N GLN A 57 -14.80 -0.73 -27.93
CA GLN A 57 -14.23 -1.83 -27.16
C GLN A 57 -12.79 -1.55 -26.77
N LEU A 58 -12.40 -2.06 -25.60
CA LEU A 58 -11.02 -2.01 -25.12
C LEU A 58 -10.20 -3.10 -25.83
N GLU A 59 -9.21 -2.71 -26.62
CA GLU A 59 -8.32 -3.66 -27.30
C GLU A 59 -7.13 -4.04 -26.41
N SER A 60 -6.47 -3.07 -25.80
CA SER A 60 -5.33 -3.33 -24.92
C SER A 60 -5.03 -2.18 -23.96
N MET A 61 -4.29 -2.51 -22.90
CA MET A 61 -3.73 -1.56 -21.94
C MET A 61 -2.23 -1.82 -21.79
N SER A 62 -1.44 -0.76 -21.63
CA SER A 62 0.01 -0.90 -21.44
C SER A 62 0.38 -1.61 -20.13
N VAL A 63 -0.44 -1.44 -19.09
CA VAL A 63 -0.33 -2.14 -17.81
C VAL A 63 -1.72 -2.38 -17.23
N GLU A 64 -1.88 -3.47 -16.49
CA GLU A 64 -3.14 -3.84 -15.83
C GLU A 64 -3.15 -3.45 -14.33
N ARG A 65 -1.99 -3.13 -13.76
CA ARG A 65 -1.81 -2.90 -12.32
C ARG A 65 -0.95 -1.68 -12.05
N ALA A 66 -1.25 -0.97 -10.97
CA ALA A 66 -0.49 0.16 -10.50
C ALA A 66 -0.18 0.06 -9.00
N VAL A 67 0.98 0.57 -8.60
CA VAL A 67 1.36 0.72 -7.20
C VAL A 67 0.84 2.06 -6.71
N VAL A 68 -0.09 2.01 -5.77
CA VAL A 68 -0.64 3.19 -5.12
C VAL A 68 0.01 3.33 -3.76
N ARG A 69 0.64 4.49 -3.51
CA ARG A 69 1.22 4.85 -2.23
C ARG A 69 0.30 5.80 -1.52
N ILE A 70 -0.06 5.45 -0.29
CA ILE A 70 -0.93 6.26 0.56
C ILE A 70 -0.29 6.52 1.90
N ASP A 71 -0.68 7.64 2.49
CA ASP A 71 -0.43 7.98 3.87
C ASP A 71 -1.75 7.96 4.63
N TYR A 72 -1.75 7.42 5.85
CA TYR A 72 -2.93 7.34 6.70
C TYR A 72 -2.58 7.31 8.17
N VAL A 73 -3.52 7.77 9.00
CA VAL A 73 -3.38 7.79 10.45
C VAL A 73 -3.82 6.44 11.02
N SER A 74 -2.84 5.60 11.36
CA SER A 74 -3.02 4.21 11.81
C SER A 74 -3.87 4.05 13.07
N TYR A 75 -3.94 5.07 13.93
CA TYR A 75 -4.74 5.05 15.16
C TYR A 75 -6.25 5.00 14.90
N PHE A 76 -6.72 5.65 13.84
CA PHE A 76 -8.16 5.78 13.55
C PHE A 76 -8.66 4.79 12.50
N SER A 77 -7.76 4.25 11.67
CA SER A 77 -8.19 3.53 10.47
C SER A 77 -7.17 2.47 10.08
N LYS A 78 -7.64 1.23 9.90
CA LYS A 78 -6.91 0.19 9.19
C LYS A 78 -7.42 0.19 7.76
N ILE A 79 -6.57 0.61 6.82
CA ILE A 79 -6.90 0.60 5.40
C ILE A 79 -6.45 -0.73 4.80
N ASN A 80 -7.39 -1.42 4.16
CA ASN A 80 -7.11 -2.64 3.42
C ASN A 80 -7.13 -2.35 1.91
N ARG A 81 -6.58 -3.30 1.14
CA ARG A 81 -6.62 -3.25 -0.33
C ARG A 81 -8.04 -3.07 -0.88
N SER A 82 -9.05 -3.63 -0.22
CA SER A 82 -10.46 -3.56 -0.63
C SER A 82 -11.07 -2.16 -0.51
N ASP A 83 -10.43 -1.27 0.24
CA ASP A 83 -10.95 0.08 0.48
C ASP A 83 -10.39 1.09 -0.55
N LEU A 84 -9.61 0.60 -1.52
CA LEU A 84 -8.89 1.39 -2.51
C LEU A 84 -9.23 0.86 -3.90
N ASN A 85 -9.66 1.76 -4.80
CA ASN A 85 -9.90 1.41 -6.20
C ASN A 85 -9.06 2.31 -7.09
N ALA A 86 -8.27 1.70 -7.98
CA ALA A 86 -7.59 2.42 -9.06
C ALA A 86 -8.40 2.25 -10.34
N TYR A 87 -8.66 3.34 -11.05
CA TYR A 87 -9.43 3.29 -12.28
C TYR A 87 -8.93 4.29 -13.31
N VAL A 88 -9.32 4.07 -14.55
CA VAL A 88 -9.08 4.96 -15.68
C VAL A 88 -10.41 5.31 -16.33
N ASP A 89 -10.62 6.60 -16.52
CA ASP A 89 -11.82 7.14 -17.12
C ASP A 89 -11.68 7.30 -18.64
N LEU A 90 -12.50 6.53 -19.37
CA LEU A 90 -12.54 6.53 -20.83
C LEU A 90 -13.67 7.38 -21.42
N ARG A 91 -14.26 8.30 -20.64
CA ARG A 91 -15.15 9.32 -21.21
C ARG A 91 -14.44 10.11 -22.30
N ASN A 92 -15.18 10.41 -23.37
CA ASN A 92 -14.74 11.21 -24.52
C ASN A 92 -13.40 10.71 -25.10
N VAL A 93 -13.24 9.39 -25.21
CA VAL A 93 -12.09 8.75 -25.82
C VAL A 93 -12.32 8.61 -27.33
N ASP A 94 -11.28 8.83 -28.13
CA ASP A 94 -11.33 8.57 -29.58
C ASP A 94 -10.74 7.18 -29.89
N PRO A 95 -11.15 6.52 -30.97
CA PRO A 95 -10.51 5.28 -31.41
C PRO A 95 -9.02 5.45 -31.67
N GLY A 96 -8.21 4.51 -31.19
CA GLY A 96 -6.75 4.51 -31.28
C GLY A 96 -6.07 4.49 -29.91
N ASP A 97 -4.81 4.95 -29.89
CA ASP A 97 -3.99 4.98 -28.69
C ASP A 97 -4.27 6.25 -27.87
N ASN A 98 -4.71 6.06 -26.63
CA ASN A 98 -5.08 7.13 -25.71
C ASN A 98 -4.24 7.08 -24.45
N MET A 99 -3.60 8.18 -24.10
CA MET A 99 -2.92 8.31 -22.82
C MET A 99 -3.90 8.79 -21.76
N LYS A 100 -4.04 8.00 -20.69
CA LYS A 100 -4.97 8.29 -19.60
C LYS A 100 -4.26 8.23 -18.25
N ILE A 101 -4.63 9.13 -17.35
CA ILE A 101 -4.12 9.20 -15.99
C ILE A 101 -4.86 8.16 -15.15
N ILE A 102 -4.13 7.46 -14.28
CA ILE A 102 -4.74 6.55 -13.30
C ILE A 102 -5.29 7.39 -12.15
N GLU A 103 -6.59 7.30 -11.93
CA GLU A 103 -7.28 7.91 -10.81
C GLU A 103 -7.43 6.89 -9.68
N VAL A 104 -7.47 7.36 -8.44
CA VAL A 104 -7.58 6.48 -7.26
C VAL A 104 -8.67 7.01 -6.33
N GLU A 105 -9.63 6.16 -6.04
CA GLU A 105 -10.61 6.36 -4.97
C GLU A 105 -9.99 5.95 -3.64
N LEU A 106 -9.94 6.91 -2.71
CA LEU A 106 -9.39 6.73 -1.38
C LEU A 106 -10.45 7.04 -0.32
N PRO A 107 -10.43 6.36 0.83
CA PRO A 107 -11.27 6.75 1.96
C PRO A 107 -10.80 8.10 2.52
N SER A 108 -11.71 8.85 3.13
CA SER A 108 -11.43 10.19 3.69
C SER A 108 -10.32 10.23 4.76
N SER A 109 -9.98 9.09 5.35
CA SER A 109 -8.91 8.91 6.33
C SER A 109 -7.51 8.76 5.71
N ALA A 110 -7.40 8.75 4.38
CA ALA A 110 -6.16 8.52 3.65
C ALA A 110 -5.82 9.68 2.72
N ARG A 111 -4.53 9.83 2.46
CA ARG A 111 -3.99 10.79 1.50
C ARG A 111 -3.18 10.06 0.44
N LEU A 112 -3.39 10.42 -0.83
CA LEU A 112 -2.57 9.91 -1.93
C LEU A 112 -1.16 10.52 -1.86
N LEU A 113 -0.14 9.68 -1.80
CA LEU A 113 1.25 10.10 -1.94
C LEU A 113 1.72 9.99 -3.39
N GLY A 114 1.26 8.99 -4.12
CA GLY A 114 1.58 8.81 -5.54
C GLY A 114 1.07 7.52 -6.12
N VAL A 115 1.11 7.44 -7.45
CA VAL A 115 0.72 6.28 -8.25
C VAL A 115 1.83 5.98 -9.25
N ASP A 116 2.23 4.72 -9.35
CA ASP A 116 3.28 4.26 -10.26
C ASP A 116 2.82 3.02 -11.05
N PRO A 117 2.67 3.10 -12.39
CA PRO A 117 2.84 4.30 -13.21
C PRO A 117 1.69 5.30 -12.99
N GLY A 118 1.94 6.60 -13.20
CA GLY A 118 0.91 7.63 -13.04
C GLY A 118 -0.07 7.73 -14.23
N TYR A 119 0.29 7.16 -15.38
CA TYR A 119 -0.50 7.16 -16.60
C TYR A 119 -0.29 5.85 -17.34
N ILE A 120 -1.24 5.51 -18.21
CA ILE A 120 -1.21 4.32 -19.06
C ILE A 120 -1.63 4.67 -20.48
N LEU A 121 -1.18 3.85 -21.43
CA LEU A 121 -1.70 3.87 -22.80
C LEU A 121 -2.82 2.84 -22.89
N VAL A 122 -3.95 3.28 -23.43
CA VAL A 122 -5.16 2.48 -23.62
C VAL A 122 -5.50 2.52 -25.10
N LYS A 123 -5.59 1.35 -25.73
CA LYS A 123 -6.00 1.24 -27.12
C LYS A 123 -7.48 0.88 -27.18
N VAL A 124 -8.24 1.73 -27.87
CA VAL A 124 -9.69 1.60 -28.01
C VAL A 124 -10.04 1.47 -29.48
N THR A 125 -10.95 0.57 -29.84
CA THR A 125 -11.43 0.39 -31.22
C THR A 125 -12.94 0.51 -31.27
N ALA A 126 -13.49 0.77 -32.46
CA ALA A 126 -14.92 0.68 -32.67
C ALA A 126 -15.40 -0.75 -32.43
N GLU A 127 -16.55 -0.91 -31.76
CA GLU A 127 -17.21 -2.20 -31.65
C GLU A 127 -17.82 -2.54 -33.02
N GLU A 128 -17.29 -3.59 -33.67
CA GLU A 128 -17.87 -4.12 -34.91
C GLU A 128 -19.12 -4.94 -34.53
N ASN A 129 -20.30 -4.35 -34.79
CA ASN A 129 -21.59 -5.07 -34.74
C ASN A 129 -21.74 -6.08 -35.89
#